data_AF-A0A6I4YJN1-F1
#
_entry.id   AF-A0A6I4YJN1-F1
#
_cell.length_a   1.000
_cell.length_b   1.000
_cell.length_c   1.000
_cell.angle_alpha   90.00
_cell.angle_beta   90.00
_cell.angle_gamma   90.00
#
_symmetry.space_group_name_H-M   'P 1'
#
loop_
_entity.id
_entity.type
_entity.pdbx_description
1 polymer ?
#
loop_
_entity_poly.entity_id
_entity_poly.type
_entity_poly.pdbx_seq_one_letter_code
_entity_poly.pdbx_strand_id
1 'polypeptide(L)'
;MLEALTRDLRAGDAAGHRRAARRAHLIAFLTLAAPGVPLGALLALLKPLQVEGLATQAGVLLLVLLLAGVAWHLARRTARDERLPAPQRALAGAMQVATTPAIAFLVGCAFLSTPLFAALLWTLALALFVLTRPR
;
A
#
# COMPACT_ATOMS: atom_id res chain seq x y z
N MET A 1 18.62 -3.30 -0.19
CA MET A 1 17.68 -2.49 -1.03
C MET A 1 17.93 -0.99 -0.95
N LEU A 2 18.15 -0.43 0.25
CA LEU A 2 18.43 1.01 0.43
C LEU A 2 19.67 1.50 -0.33
N GLU A 3 20.77 0.72 -0.34
CA GLU A 3 21.97 1.04 -1.13
C GLU A 3 21.71 1.09 -2.65
N ALA A 4 20.79 0.25 -3.12
CA ALA A 4 20.44 0.20 -4.52
C ALA A 4 19.53 1.39 -4.90
N LEU A 5 18.69 1.84 -3.96
CA LEU A 5 17.90 3.08 -4.08
C LEU A 5 18.80 4.32 -4.13
N THR A 6 19.78 4.43 -3.21
CA THR A 6 20.71 5.57 -3.20
C THR A 6 21.59 5.60 -4.44
N ARG A 7 22.01 4.44 -4.96
CA ARG A 7 22.71 4.31 -6.24
C ARG A 7 21.87 4.80 -7.42
N ASP A 8 20.61 4.37 -7.51
CA ASP A 8 19.69 4.80 -8.58
C ASP A 8 19.39 6.30 -8.53
N LEU A 9 19.35 6.91 -7.33
CA LEU A 9 19.18 8.36 -7.17
C LEU A 9 20.42 9.15 -7.56
N ARG A 10 21.63 8.60 -7.30
CA ARG A 10 22.92 9.23 -7.66
C ARG A 10 23.25 9.14 -9.15
N ALA A 11 22.69 8.15 -9.87
CA ALA A 11 22.89 8.00 -11.31
C ALA A 11 22.31 9.15 -12.14
N GLY A 12 21.29 9.85 -11.63
CA GLY A 12 20.73 11.07 -12.23
C GLY A 12 19.98 10.88 -13.56
N ASP A 13 19.83 9.64 -14.04
CA ASP A 13 19.13 9.31 -15.27
C ASP A 13 17.62 9.12 -15.04
N ALA A 14 16.80 9.45 -16.05
CA ALA A 14 15.35 9.30 -15.97
C ALA A 14 14.89 7.84 -15.73
N ALA A 15 15.70 6.85 -16.14
CA ALA A 15 15.43 5.44 -15.87
C ALA A 15 15.80 5.06 -14.42
N GLY A 16 16.87 5.62 -13.85
CA GLY A 16 17.25 5.47 -12.44
C GLY A 16 16.19 6.04 -11.51
N HIS A 17 15.67 7.24 -11.80
CA HIS A 17 14.58 7.81 -11.00
C HIS A 17 13.31 6.94 -10.99
N ARG A 18 12.96 6.31 -12.12
CA ARG A 18 11.83 5.36 -12.18
C ARG A 18 12.09 4.07 -11.41
N ARG A 19 13.31 3.53 -11.45
CA ARG A 19 13.70 2.37 -10.63
C ARG A 19 13.66 2.71 -9.14
N ALA A 20 14.17 3.89 -8.77
CA ALA A 20 14.14 4.41 -7.41
C ALA A 20 12.70 4.56 -6.90
N ALA A 21 11.81 5.16 -7.68
CA ALA A 21 10.39 5.30 -7.33
C ALA A 21 9.70 3.94 -7.12
N ARG A 22 9.94 2.96 -8.02
CA ARG A 22 9.39 1.60 -7.86
C ARG A 22 9.90 0.89 -6.61
N ARG A 23 11.19 1.07 -6.27
CA ARG A 23 11.79 0.52 -5.04
C ARG A 23 11.24 1.20 -3.80
N ALA A 24 11.11 2.52 -3.82
CA ALA A 24 10.53 3.29 -2.72
C ALA A 24 9.07 2.89 -2.46
N HIS A 25 8.27 2.70 -3.51
CA HIS A 25 6.91 2.19 -3.42
C HIS A 25 6.86 0.80 -2.76
N LEU A 26 7.70 -0.13 -3.21
CA LEU A 26 7.77 -1.47 -2.64
C LEU A 26 8.22 -1.45 -1.17
N ILE A 27 9.26 -0.68 -0.84
CA ILE A 27 9.74 -0.56 0.54
C ILE A 27 8.65 0.03 1.43
N ALA A 28 7.98 1.11 1.00
CA ALA A 28 6.90 1.73 1.76
C ALA A 28 5.74 0.75 1.99
N PHE A 29 5.33 0.00 0.97
CA PHE A 29 4.32 -1.05 1.11
C PHE A 29 4.75 -2.11 2.13
N LEU A 30 5.97 -2.65 2.02
CA LEU A 30 6.46 -3.68 2.94
C LEU A 30 6.59 -3.17 4.37
N THR A 31 7.06 -1.94 4.58
CA THR A 31 7.16 -1.33 5.92
C THR A 31 5.79 -1.22 6.58
N LEU A 32 4.74 -0.93 5.82
CA LEU A 32 3.36 -0.88 6.32
C LEU A 32 2.76 -2.29 6.52
N ALA A 33 2.95 -3.18 5.55
CA ALA A 33 2.28 -4.47 5.47
C ALA A 33 2.93 -5.56 6.34
N ALA A 34 4.26 -5.60 6.43
CA ALA A 34 5.00 -6.64 7.14
C ALA A 34 4.59 -6.81 8.62
N PRO A 35 4.44 -5.75 9.44
CA PRO A 35 3.98 -5.91 10.82
C PRO A 35 2.50 -6.34 10.90
N GLY A 36 1.70 -6.15 9.85
CA GLY A 36 0.30 -6.52 9.81
C GLY A 36 0.06 -8.03 9.88
N VAL A 37 0.95 -8.85 9.32
CA VAL A 37 0.83 -10.31 9.35
C VAL A 37 0.90 -10.89 10.76
N PRO A 38 1.97 -10.65 11.56
CA PRO A 38 2.03 -11.17 12.92
C PRO A 38 0.93 -10.57 13.82
N LEU A 39 0.57 -9.29 13.63
CA LEU A 39 -0.54 -8.67 14.35
C LEU A 39 -1.89 -9.31 14.02
N GLY A 40 -2.15 -9.59 12.75
CA GLY A 40 -3.36 -10.29 12.30
C GLY A 40 -3.42 -11.71 12.84
N ALA A 41 -2.28 -12.43 12.83
CA ALA A 41 -2.20 -13.78 13.40
C ALA A 41 -2.49 -13.77 14.91
N LEU A 42 -1.89 -12.82 15.65
CA LEU A 42 -2.16 -12.64 17.07
C LEU A 42 -3.64 -12.31 17.32
N LEU A 43 -4.23 -11.42 16.51
CA LEU A 43 -5.66 -11.07 16.61
C LEU A 43 -6.56 -12.29 16.35
N ALA A 44 -6.24 -13.10 15.33
CA ALA A 44 -6.99 -14.30 15.01
C ALA A 44 -6.96 -15.34 16.14
N LEU A 45 -5.86 -15.41 16.91
CA LEU A 45 -5.72 -16.30 18.07
C LEU A 45 -6.40 -15.76 19.33
N LEU A 46 -6.28 -14.46 19.61
CA LEU A 46 -6.79 -13.86 20.85
C LEU A 46 -8.27 -13.48 20.77
N LYS A 47 -8.70 -12.90 19.65
CA LYS A 47 -10.06 -12.40 19.46
C LYS A 47 -10.39 -12.38 17.96
N PRO A 48 -10.80 -13.52 17.39
CA PRO A 48 -11.03 -13.64 15.96
C PRO A 48 -12.10 -12.64 15.52
N LEU A 49 -11.72 -11.72 14.63
CA LEU A 49 -12.67 -10.86 13.94
C LEU A 49 -13.34 -11.67 12.84
N GLN A 50 -14.66 -11.81 12.95
CA GLN A 50 -15.48 -12.47 11.95
C GLN A 50 -16.35 -11.43 11.27
N VAL A 51 -16.58 -11.63 9.97
CA VAL A 51 -17.49 -10.80 9.19
C VAL A 51 -18.57 -11.72 8.61
N GLU A 52 -19.77 -11.60 9.15
CA GLU A 52 -20.91 -12.43 8.77
C GLU A 52 -21.89 -11.63 7.92
N GLY A 53 -22.34 -12.26 6.83
CA GLY A 53 -23.30 -11.68 5.90
C GLY A 53 -22.65 -10.82 4.80
N LEU A 54 -23.29 -10.83 3.63
CA LEU A 54 -22.80 -10.13 2.45
C LEU A 54 -22.79 -8.59 2.64
N ALA A 55 -23.75 -8.06 3.40
CA ALA A 55 -23.87 -6.62 3.62
C ALA A 55 -22.68 -6.04 4.42
N THR A 56 -22.21 -6.74 5.45
CA THR A 56 -21.06 -6.31 6.27
C THR A 56 -19.77 -6.43 5.48
N GLN A 57 -19.59 -7.53 4.73
CA GLN A 57 -18.47 -7.72 3.81
C GLN A 57 -18.40 -6.61 2.75
N ALA A 58 -19.53 -6.29 2.13
CA ALA A 58 -19.63 -5.20 1.17
C ALA A 58 -19.32 -3.84 1.81
N GLY A 59 -19.79 -3.59 3.04
CA GLY A 59 -19.49 -2.39 3.81
C GLY A 59 -17.99 -2.23 4.10
N VAL A 60 -17.32 -3.30 4.54
CA VAL A 60 -15.87 -3.29 4.76
C VAL A 60 -15.11 -3.07 3.45
N LEU A 61 -15.52 -3.75 2.38
CA LEU A 61 -14.91 -3.58 1.06
C LEU A 61 -15.04 -2.15 0.56
N LEU A 62 -16.23 -1.55 0.69
CA LEU A 62 -16.49 -0.15 0.33
C LEU A 62 -15.60 0.79 1.17
N LEU A 63 -15.51 0.56 2.48
CA LEU A 63 -14.64 1.37 3.36
C LEU A 63 -13.18 1.29 2.92
N VAL A 64 -12.67 0.09 2.62
CA VAL A 64 -11.31 -0.11 2.10
C VAL A 64 -11.10 0.67 0.81
N LEU A 65 -12.04 0.59 -0.14
CA LEU A 65 -11.96 1.31 -1.41
C LEU A 65 -11.99 2.84 -1.21
N LEU A 66 -12.82 3.35 -0.30
CA LEU A 66 -12.89 4.77 0.03
C LEU A 66 -11.56 5.25 0.63
N LEU A 67 -11.03 4.55 1.62
CA LEU A 67 -9.75 4.89 2.26
C LEU A 67 -8.58 4.80 1.26
N ALA A 68 -8.55 3.75 0.44
CA ALA A 68 -7.57 3.58 -0.63
C ALA A 68 -7.65 4.72 -1.66
N GLY A 69 -8.87 5.15 -2.00
CA GLY A 69 -9.13 6.30 -2.88
C GLY A 69 -8.66 7.63 -2.28
N VAL A 70 -8.88 7.85 -0.98
CA VAL A 70 -8.35 9.03 -0.26
C VAL A 70 -6.82 9.01 -0.25
N ALA A 71 -6.20 7.88 0.10
CA ALA A 71 -4.75 7.74 0.08
C ALA A 71 -4.17 8.02 -1.30
N TRP A 72 -4.82 7.52 -2.34
CA TRP A 72 -4.45 7.78 -3.74
C TRP A 72 -4.60 9.27 -4.11
N HIS A 73 -5.69 9.92 -3.69
CA HIS A 73 -5.91 11.34 -3.93
C HIS A 73 -4.82 12.20 -3.25
N LEU A 74 -4.49 11.89 -1.99
CA LEU A 74 -3.45 12.59 -1.24
C LEU A 74 -2.07 12.38 -1.88
N ALA A 75 -1.74 11.15 -2.26
CA ALA A 75 -0.48 10.85 -2.96
C ALA A 75 -0.35 11.64 -4.28
N ARG A 76 -1.45 11.78 -5.03
CA ARG A 76 -1.49 12.61 -6.25
C ARG A 76 -1.30 14.09 -5.95
N ARG A 77 -1.84 14.60 -4.85
CA ARG A 77 -1.60 16.00 -4.42
C ARG A 77 -0.13 16.22 -4.09
N THR A 78 0.49 15.32 -3.32
CA THR A 78 1.91 15.42 -2.96
C THR A 78 2.84 15.30 -4.17
N ALA A 79 2.51 14.46 -5.14
CA ALA A 79 3.27 14.38 -6.39
C ALA A 79 3.21 15.68 -7.23
N ARG A 80 2.19 16.53 -7.00
CA ARG A 80 1.98 17.82 -7.68
C ARG A 80 2.46 19.02 -6.86
N ASP A 81 2.92 18.83 -5.63
CA ASP A 81 3.30 19.94 -4.74
C ASP A 81 4.59 20.62 -5.22
N GLU A 82 4.48 21.80 -5.83
CA GLU A 82 5.62 22.54 -6.40
C GLU A 82 6.64 23.04 -5.38
N ARG A 83 6.34 22.98 -4.09
CA ARG A 83 7.27 23.38 -3.01
C ARG A 83 8.45 22.42 -2.87
N LEU A 84 8.32 21.19 -3.38
CA LEU A 84 9.34 20.15 -3.29
C LEU A 84 10.16 20.07 -4.60
N PRO A 85 11.49 19.84 -4.51
CA PRO A 85 12.31 19.52 -5.67
C PRO A 85 11.75 18.35 -6.48
N ALA A 86 11.81 18.42 -7.82
CA ALA A 86 11.29 17.40 -8.74
C ALA A 86 11.60 15.93 -8.35
N PRO A 87 12.85 15.54 -8.00
CA PRO A 87 13.13 14.16 -7.60
C PRO A 87 12.51 13.77 -6.25
N GLN A 88 12.38 14.70 -5.32
CA GLN A 88 11.77 14.46 -4.00
C GLN A 88 10.25 14.27 -4.11
N ARG A 89 9.58 15.03 -4.99
CA ARG A 89 8.15 14.88 -5.30
C ARG A 89 7.80 13.49 -5.81
N ALA A 90 8.58 13.00 -6.77
CA ALA A 90 8.37 11.69 -7.37
C ALA A 90 8.54 10.56 -6.33
N LEU A 91 9.55 10.68 -5.46
CA LEU A 91 9.83 9.69 -4.42
C LEU A 91 8.77 9.71 -3.31
N ALA A 92 8.42 10.89 -2.80
CA ALA A 92 7.40 11.07 -1.76
C ALA A 92 6.03 10.59 -2.24
N GLY A 93 5.64 10.96 -3.48
CA GLY A 93 4.42 10.45 -4.10
C GLY A 93 4.42 8.93 -4.25
N ALA A 94 5.53 8.32 -4.67
CA ALA A 94 5.65 6.87 -4.79
C ALA A 94 5.55 6.14 -3.44
N MET A 95 6.07 6.72 -2.35
CA MET A 95 5.93 6.17 -1.01
C MET A 95 4.50 6.31 -0.49
N GLN A 96 3.87 7.48 -0.63
CA GLN A 96 2.50 7.69 -0.16
C GLN A 96 1.47 6.87 -0.94
N VAL A 97 1.68 6.67 -2.24
CA VAL A 97 0.76 5.86 -3.06
C VAL A 97 0.81 4.38 -2.67
N ALA A 98 1.87 3.93 -2.00
CA ALA A 98 1.97 2.58 -1.43
C ALA A 98 0.97 2.34 -0.28
N THR A 99 0.45 3.40 0.33
CA THR A 99 -0.61 3.30 1.34
C THR A 99 -1.91 2.74 0.76
N THR A 100 -2.20 3.01 -0.51
CA THR A 100 -3.41 2.52 -1.22
C THR A 100 -3.55 0.98 -1.16
N PRO A 101 -2.56 0.18 -1.62
CA PRO A 101 -2.61 -1.27 -1.44
C PRO A 101 -2.38 -1.73 0.02
N ALA A 102 -1.62 -0.98 0.82
CA ALA A 102 -1.35 -1.34 2.21
C ALA A 102 -2.63 -1.38 3.06
N ILE A 103 -3.57 -0.45 2.86
CA ILE A 103 -4.87 -0.44 3.54
C ILE A 103 -5.60 -1.76 3.32
N ALA A 104 -5.77 -2.18 2.06
CA ALA A 104 -6.45 -3.43 1.73
C ALA A 104 -5.74 -4.64 2.34
N PHE A 105 -4.40 -4.66 2.29
CA PHE A 105 -3.60 -5.75 2.86
C PHE A 105 -3.78 -5.87 4.38
N LEU A 106 -3.66 -4.74 5.09
CA LEU A 106 -3.76 -4.68 6.55
C LEU A 106 -5.16 -5.04 7.04
N VAL A 107 -6.20 -4.58 6.36
CA VAL A 107 -7.58 -4.99 6.68
C VAL A 107 -7.76 -6.49 6.41
N GLY A 108 -7.17 -7.03 5.34
CA GLY A 108 -7.14 -8.48 5.11
C GLY A 108 -6.49 -9.25 6.27
N CYS A 109 -5.39 -8.74 6.82
CA CYS A 109 -4.75 -9.33 8.01
C CYS A 109 -5.66 -9.33 9.25
N ALA A 110 -6.53 -8.34 9.40
CA ALA A 110 -7.47 -8.30 10.54
C ALA A 110 -8.55 -9.40 10.46
N PHE A 111 -8.87 -9.89 9.26
CA PHE A 111 -9.89 -10.90 9.01
C PHE A 111 -9.32 -12.28 8.69
N LEU A 112 -8.13 -12.63 9.20
CA LEU A 112 -7.50 -13.94 8.95
C LEU A 112 -8.35 -15.13 9.39
N SER A 113 -9.23 -14.96 10.39
CA SER A 113 -10.20 -15.98 10.81
C SER A 113 -11.30 -16.24 9.78
N THR A 114 -11.45 -15.39 8.76
CA THR A 114 -12.36 -15.55 7.61
C THR A 114 -11.54 -15.63 6.31
N PRO A 115 -10.93 -16.79 6.00
CA PRO A 115 -9.84 -16.88 5.02
C PRO A 115 -10.25 -16.46 3.60
N LEU A 116 -11.49 -16.74 3.18
CA LEU A 116 -12.00 -16.32 1.88
C LEU A 116 -12.08 -14.79 1.76
N PHE A 117 -12.51 -14.11 2.83
CA PHE A 117 -12.59 -12.66 2.83
C PHE A 117 -11.22 -12.00 2.93
N ALA A 118 -10.31 -12.56 3.73
CA ALA A 118 -8.91 -12.13 3.76
C ALA A 118 -8.25 -12.27 2.38
N ALA A 119 -8.46 -13.41 1.69
CA ALA A 119 -7.96 -13.63 0.34
C ALA A 119 -8.53 -12.62 -0.68
N LEU A 120 -9.82 -12.28 -0.59
CA LEU A 120 -10.44 -11.23 -1.40
C LEU A 120 -9.76 -9.86 -1.18
N LEU A 121 -9.51 -9.50 0.08
CA LEU A 121 -8.84 -8.24 0.39
C LEU A 121 -7.37 -8.22 -0.04
N TRP A 122 -6.66 -9.33 0.05
CA TRP A 122 -5.27 -9.44 -0.43
C TRP A 122 -5.17 -9.45 -1.95
N THR A 123 -6.12 -10.06 -2.66
CA THR A 123 -6.19 -9.96 -4.13
C THR A 123 -6.49 -8.53 -4.57
N LEU A 124 -7.38 -7.81 -3.86
CA LEU A 124 -7.59 -6.38 -4.06
C LEU A 124 -6.31 -5.58 -3.79
N ALA A 125 -5.60 -5.87 -2.69
CA ALA A 125 -4.33 -5.23 -2.37
C ALA A 125 -3.28 -5.42 -3.48
N LEU A 126 -3.18 -6.64 -4.02
CA LEU A 126 -2.30 -6.95 -5.14
C LEU A 126 -2.69 -6.18 -6.41
N ALA A 127 -3.98 -6.13 -6.73
CA ALA A 127 -4.50 -5.36 -7.87
C ALA A 127 -4.17 -3.87 -7.73
N LEU A 128 -4.42 -3.28 -6.54
CA LEU A 128 -4.05 -1.91 -6.23
C LEU A 128 -2.54 -1.71 -6.33
N PHE A 129 -1.72 -2.62 -5.81
CA PHE A 129 -0.26 -2.51 -5.86
C PHE A 129 0.25 -2.45 -7.31
N VAL A 130 -0.30 -3.28 -8.20
CA VAL A 130 0.05 -3.25 -9.62
C VAL A 130 -0.46 -1.98 -10.30
N LEU A 131 -1.69 -1.55 -10.02
CA LEU A 131 -2.30 -0.34 -10.60
C LEU A 131 -1.59 0.96 -10.16
N THR A 132 -1.11 0.98 -8.92
CA THR A 132 -0.49 2.14 -8.28
C THR A 132 1.02 2.24 -8.51
N ARG A 133 1.62 1.21 -9.08
CA ARG A 133 3.06 1.13 -9.29
C ARG A 133 3.55 2.27 -10.21
N PRO A 134 4.61 3.01 -9.81
CA PRO A 134 5.22 4.04 -10.66
C PRO A 134 5.69 3.46 -12.00
N ARG A 135 5.40 4.17 -13.11
CA ARG A 135 5.76 3.81 -14.50
C ARG A 135 6.96 4.61 -15.01
#